data_AF-A0A7R9KMJ8-F1
#
_entry.id   AF-A0A7R9KMJ8-F1
#
_cell.length_a   1.000
_cell.length_b   1.000
_cell.length_c   1.000
_cell.angle_alpha   90.00
_cell.angle_beta   90.00
_cell.angle_gamma   90.00
#
_symmetry.space_group_name_H-M   'P 1'
#
loop_
_entity.id
_entity.type
_entity.pdbx_description
1 polymer ?
#
loop_
_entity_poly.entity_id
_entity_poly.type
_entity_poly.pdbx_seq_one_letter_code
_entity_poly.pdbx_strand_id
1 'polypeptide(L)'
;MSRVVRGRTLHVLDTNVDQFLGIPYAEPPVGKLRFATPEPITKPFAEVIDATQPKHSCIQWLPIPGTTVSEDCLVLNIWTTNTTALKPVMFWIHGGSLNIGSIFQDYYNGSALATNDVVVVSVSSRTTTRKSKPFATL
;
A
#
# COMPACT_ATOMS: atom_id res chain seq x y z
N MET A 1 21.74 -5.42 -0.55
CA MET A 1 21.16 -6.77 -0.42
C MET A 1 19.84 -6.78 -1.17
N SER A 2 19.73 -7.55 -2.24
CA SER A 2 18.47 -7.79 -2.95
C SER A 2 17.50 -8.48 -1.99
N ARG A 3 16.29 -7.94 -1.85
CA ARG A 3 15.26 -8.45 -0.94
C ARG A 3 14.18 -9.12 -1.79
N VAL A 4 13.67 -10.27 -1.34
CA VAL A 4 12.63 -11.01 -2.07
C VAL A 4 11.25 -10.62 -1.55
N VAL A 5 10.33 -10.30 -2.45
CA VAL A 5 8.92 -10.06 -2.12
C VAL A 5 8.10 -11.23 -2.65
N ARG A 6 7.39 -11.91 -1.75
CA ARG A 6 6.51 -13.04 -2.11
C ARG A 6 5.10 -12.54 -2.37
N GLY A 7 4.62 -12.69 -3.60
CA GLY A 7 3.24 -12.37 -4.01
C GLY A 7 2.40 -13.60 -4.30
N ARG A 8 1.25 -13.39 -4.93
CA ARG A 8 0.36 -14.42 -5.49
C ARG A 8 0.16 -14.17 -6.98
N THR A 9 -0.01 -15.23 -7.77
CA THR A 9 -0.46 -15.10 -9.16
C THR A 9 -1.96 -15.38 -9.22
N LEU A 10 -2.70 -14.46 -9.83
CA LEU A 10 -4.14 -14.55 -10.06
C LEU A 10 -4.41 -14.77 -11.54
N HIS A 11 -5.50 -15.46 -11.87
CA HIS A 11 -6.00 -15.53 -13.24
C HIS A 11 -7.18 -14.56 -13.40
N VAL A 12 -7.00 -13.52 -14.21
CA VAL A 12 -7.92 -12.38 -14.36
C VAL A 12 -8.07 -12.06 -15.84
N LEU A 13 -9.30 -12.08 -16.37
CA LEU A 13 -9.59 -11.79 -17.78
C LEU A 13 -8.65 -12.56 -18.74
N ASP A 14 -8.59 -13.88 -18.56
CA ASP A 14 -7.75 -14.82 -19.32
C ASP A 14 -6.23 -14.55 -19.25
N THR A 15 -5.78 -13.72 -18.29
CA THR A 15 -4.39 -13.33 -18.13
C THR A 15 -3.89 -13.64 -16.71
N ASN A 16 -2.63 -14.07 -16.60
CA ASN A 16 -1.98 -14.24 -15.29
C ASN A 16 -1.44 -12.90 -14.80
N VAL A 17 -1.82 -12.51 -13.59
CA VAL A 17 -1.40 -11.26 -12.93
C VAL A 17 -0.71 -11.59 -11.61
N ASP A 18 0.54 -11.18 -11.47
CA ASP A 18 1.25 -11.21 -10.21
C ASP A 18 0.78 -10.05 -9.33
N GLN A 19 0.34 -10.40 -8.13
CA GLN A 19 -0.19 -9.52 -7.10
C GLN A 19 0.73 -9.53 -5.88
N PHE A 20 1.06 -8.34 -5.40
CA PHE A 20 1.81 -8.12 -4.17
C PHE A 20 1.05 -7.10 -3.33
N LEU A 21 0.59 -7.50 -2.15
CA LEU A 21 -0.21 -6.68 -1.26
C LEU A 21 0.57 -6.32 0.01
N GLY A 22 0.52 -5.05 0.41
CA GLY A 22 1.03 -4.64 1.72
C GLY A 22 2.55 -4.54 1.83
N ILE A 23 3.25 -4.20 0.74
CA ILE A 23 4.70 -3.98 0.75
C ILE A 23 5.00 -2.68 1.52
N PRO A 24 5.78 -2.72 2.61
CA PRO A 24 6.16 -1.52 3.35
C PRO A 24 7.07 -0.61 2.51
N TYR A 25 6.78 0.69 2.50
CA TYR A 25 7.58 1.70 1.79
C TYR A 25 8.27 2.73 2.71
N ALA A 26 7.93 2.75 4.00
CA ALA A 26 8.52 3.60 5.03
C ALA A 26 8.56 2.88 6.38
N GLU A 27 9.35 3.41 7.33
CA GLU A 27 9.30 2.92 8.72
C GLU A 27 7.88 3.10 9.30
N PRO A 28 7.41 2.16 10.14
CA PRO A 28 6.11 2.27 10.79
C PRO A 28 6.01 3.60 11.56
N PRO A 29 5.01 4.47 11.29
CA PRO A 29 4.92 5.81 11.88
C PRO A 29 4.34 5.78 13.31
N VAL A 30 4.87 4.89 14.14
CA VAL A 30 4.44 4.63 15.52
C VAL A 30 5.40 5.25 16.53
N GLY A 31 4.95 5.42 17.77
CA GLY A 31 5.81 5.91 18.86
C GLY A 31 6.43 7.27 18.54
N LYS A 32 7.76 7.36 18.48
CA LYS A 32 8.50 8.60 18.18
C LYS A 32 8.29 9.11 16.75
N LEU A 33 7.92 8.22 15.82
CA LEU A 33 7.63 8.57 14.43
C LEU A 33 6.17 9.01 14.21
N ARG A 34 5.34 8.94 15.26
CA ARG A 34 3.99 9.48 15.20
C ARG A 34 4.08 10.99 14.96
N PHE A 35 3.42 11.44 13.89
CA PHE A 35 3.45 12.83 13.37
C PHE A 35 4.77 13.31 12.76
N ALA A 36 5.84 12.51 12.77
CA ALA A 36 7.05 12.81 11.99
C ALA A 36 6.78 12.62 10.49
N THR A 37 7.62 13.18 9.64
CA THR A 37 7.66 12.80 8.21
C THR A 37 7.95 11.30 8.07
N PRO A 38 7.44 10.61 7.03
CA PRO A 38 7.80 9.22 6.79
C PRO A 38 9.31 9.07 6.64
N GLU A 39 9.91 8.17 7.43
CA GLU A 39 11.33 7.88 7.36
C GLU A 39 11.58 6.69 6.42
N PRO A 40 12.67 6.69 5.63
CA PRO A 40 13.07 5.53 4.85
C PRO A 40 13.29 4.32 5.75
N ILE A 41 12.98 3.12 5.24
CA ILE A 41 13.26 1.88 5.98
C ILE A 41 14.77 1.75 6.20
N THR A 42 15.17 1.84 7.46
CA THR A 42 16.56 1.71 7.93
C THR A 42 16.84 0.30 8.41
N LYS A 43 15.84 -0.35 9.01
CA LYS A 43 16.00 -1.73 9.49
C LYS A 43 16.04 -2.70 8.32
N PRO A 44 16.89 -3.74 8.38
CA PRO A 44 16.79 -4.83 7.42
C PRO A 44 15.40 -5.46 7.56
N PHE A 45 14.68 -5.58 6.43
CA PHE A 45 13.52 -6.46 6.37
C PHE A 45 13.95 -7.90 6.66
N ALA A 46 12.98 -8.73 7.03
CA ALA A 46 13.15 -10.17 6.90
C ALA A 46 13.65 -10.52 5.49
N GLU A 47 14.34 -11.64 5.36
CA GLU A 47 14.87 -12.15 4.09
C GLU A 47 13.80 -12.19 2.97
N VAL A 48 12.55 -12.47 3.37
CA VAL A 48 11.38 -12.46 2.50
C VAL A 48 10.29 -11.55 3.08
N ILE A 49 9.78 -10.63 2.26
CA ILE A 49 8.57 -9.84 2.57
C ILE A 49 7.36 -10.62 2.08
N ASP A 50 6.49 -11.04 2.99
CA ASP A 50 5.22 -11.67 2.63
C ASP A 50 4.19 -10.63 2.20
N ALA A 51 3.94 -10.57 0.90
CA ALA A 51 2.97 -9.67 0.26
C ALA A 51 1.80 -10.45 -0.35
N THR A 52 1.43 -11.59 0.25
CA THR A 52 0.33 -12.43 -0.24
C THR A 52 -1.05 -12.01 0.28
N GLN A 53 -1.12 -11.16 1.31
CA GLN A 53 -2.35 -10.80 2.01
C GLN A 53 -2.43 -9.27 2.20
N PRO A 54 -3.65 -8.70 2.26
CA PRO A 54 -3.83 -7.33 2.72
C PRO A 54 -3.19 -7.08 4.10
N LYS A 55 -2.64 -5.88 4.29
CA LYS A 55 -2.16 -5.37 5.58
C LYS A 55 -3.28 -4.55 6.23
N HIS A 56 -2.92 -3.58 7.08
CA HIS A 56 -3.85 -2.72 7.78
C HIS A 56 -4.13 -1.44 7.00
N SER A 57 -5.39 -0.99 7.00
CA SER A 57 -5.75 0.38 6.70
C SER A 57 -5.19 1.31 7.78
N CYS A 58 -4.90 2.56 7.42
CA CYS A 58 -4.52 3.57 8.40
C CYS A 58 -5.66 3.89 9.36
N ILE A 59 -5.29 4.29 10.59
CA ILE A 59 -6.23 4.91 11.56
C ILE A 59 -6.96 6.05 10.88
N GLN A 60 -8.29 6.05 10.99
CA GLN A 60 -9.19 6.96 10.31
C GLN A 60 -10.50 7.12 11.07
N TRP A 61 -11.32 8.11 10.70
CA TRP A 61 -12.54 8.44 11.44
C TRP A 61 -13.61 7.35 11.38
N LEU A 62 -13.83 6.78 10.19
CA LEU A 62 -14.79 5.70 9.97
C LEU A 62 -14.04 4.44 9.54
N PRO A 63 -14.12 3.34 10.30
CA PRO A 63 -13.57 2.07 9.89
C PRO A 63 -14.13 1.63 8.54
N ILE A 64 -13.29 1.05 7.70
CA ILE A 64 -13.70 0.49 6.42
C ILE A 64 -14.10 -0.97 6.66
N PRO A 65 -15.32 -1.39 6.27
CA PRO A 65 -15.72 -2.79 6.38
C PRO A 65 -14.73 -3.72 5.67
N GLY A 66 -14.40 -4.84 6.31
CA GLY A 66 -13.50 -5.85 5.73
C GLY A 66 -12.01 -5.56 5.86
N THR A 67 -11.62 -4.42 6.45
CA THR A 67 -10.21 -4.12 6.73
C THR A 67 -9.91 -4.09 8.23
N THR A 68 -8.65 -4.31 8.56
CA THR A 68 -8.13 -4.08 9.92
C THR A 68 -7.41 -2.74 9.97
N VAL A 69 -7.33 -2.13 11.15
CA VAL A 69 -6.81 -0.77 11.31
C VAL A 69 -5.53 -0.79 12.16
N SER A 70 -4.50 -0.07 11.72
CA SER A 70 -3.25 0.12 12.47
C SER A 70 -2.60 1.46 12.11
N GLU A 71 -1.70 1.94 12.98
CA GLU A 71 -0.77 3.01 12.62
C GLU A 71 0.37 2.52 11.72
N ASP A 72 0.71 1.24 11.80
CA ASP A 72 1.62 0.59 10.87
C ASP A 72 0.87 0.25 9.57
N CYS A 73 0.73 1.28 8.73
CA CYS A 73 -0.12 1.26 7.53
C CYS A 73 0.56 1.87 6.30
N LEU A 74 1.85 2.22 6.36
CA LEU A 74 2.61 2.81 5.26
C LEU A 74 3.08 1.73 4.29
N VAL A 75 2.11 1.22 3.53
CA VAL A 75 2.29 0.10 2.60
C VAL A 75 1.74 0.45 1.21
N LEU A 76 2.20 -0.29 0.21
CA LEU A 76 1.69 -0.24 -1.15
C LEU A 76 1.33 -1.63 -1.66
N ASN A 77 0.48 -1.68 -2.67
CA ASN A 77 0.15 -2.88 -3.43
C ASN A 77 0.66 -2.72 -4.87
N ILE A 78 1.02 -3.82 -5.51
CA ILE A 78 1.49 -3.88 -6.90
C ILE A 78 0.74 -4.99 -7.64
N TRP A 79 0.32 -4.72 -8.87
CA TRP A 79 -0.18 -5.71 -9.82
C TRP A 79 0.55 -5.56 -11.15
N THR A 80 1.01 -6.66 -11.74
CA THR A 80 1.64 -6.68 -13.07
C THR A 80 1.49 -8.06 -13.71
N THR A 81 1.46 -8.15 -15.03
CA THR A 81 1.50 -9.43 -15.77
C THR A 81 2.92 -9.94 -16.01
N ASN A 82 3.94 -9.12 -15.71
CA ASN A 82 5.35 -9.50 -15.85
C ASN A 82 6.21 -8.68 -14.88
N THR A 83 7.09 -9.36 -14.13
CA THR A 83 7.93 -8.76 -13.08
C THR A 83 9.33 -8.36 -13.55
N THR A 84 9.71 -8.68 -14.78
CA THR A 84 11.04 -8.42 -15.36
C THR A 84 11.02 -7.39 -16.49
N ALA A 85 9.89 -7.22 -17.18
CA ALA A 85 9.72 -6.25 -18.26
C ALA A 85 9.46 -4.82 -17.72
N LEU A 86 9.98 -3.82 -18.43
CA LEU A 86 9.66 -2.41 -18.19
C LEU A 86 8.30 -2.07 -18.79
N LYS A 87 7.40 -1.50 -17.99
CA LYS A 87 6.03 -1.11 -18.38
C LYS A 87 5.67 0.27 -17.84
N PRO A 88 4.68 0.96 -18.43
CA PRO A 88 4.11 2.16 -17.81
C PRO A 88 3.56 1.85 -16.42
N VAL A 89 3.74 2.79 -15.48
CA VAL A 89 3.29 2.65 -14.10
C VAL A 89 2.07 3.55 -13.87
N MET A 90 0.94 2.95 -13.52
CA MET A 90 -0.24 3.65 -13.02
C MET A 90 -0.17 3.72 -11.50
N PHE A 91 -0.04 4.93 -10.96
CA PHE A 91 0.09 5.17 -9.53
C PHE A 91 -1.22 5.73 -8.94
N TRP A 92 -1.86 4.96 -8.07
CA TRP A 92 -3.16 5.27 -7.48
C TRP A 92 -3.03 5.73 -6.02
N ILE A 93 -3.67 6.85 -5.72
CA ILE A 93 -3.83 7.40 -4.38
C ILE A 93 -5.33 7.40 -4.08
N HIS A 94 -5.74 6.75 -3.01
CA HIS A 94 -7.15 6.68 -2.65
C HIS A 94 -7.70 8.05 -2.23
N GLY A 95 -9.01 8.25 -2.46
CA GLY A 95 -9.74 9.43 -2.00
C GLY A 95 -10.08 9.36 -0.50
N GLY A 96 -11.01 10.22 -0.07
CA GLY A 96 -11.53 10.23 1.30
C GLY A 96 -11.16 11.48 2.10
N SER A 97 -10.94 12.61 1.42
CA SER A 97 -10.73 13.94 2.02
C SER A 97 -9.66 13.96 3.11
N LEU A 98 -8.61 13.16 2.93
CA LEU A 98 -7.51 12.96 3.87
C LEU A 98 -7.93 12.38 5.24
N ASN A 99 -9.17 11.98 5.48
CA ASN A 99 -9.65 11.55 6.81
C ASN A 99 -10.19 10.11 6.83
N ILE A 100 -10.45 9.53 5.66
CA ILE A 100 -10.89 8.14 5.45
C ILE A 100 -10.28 7.58 4.16
N GLY A 101 -10.46 6.29 3.91
CA GLY A 101 -10.06 5.59 2.70
C GLY A 101 -8.96 4.55 2.93
N SER A 102 -8.88 3.55 2.03
CA SER A 102 -7.83 2.55 2.05
C SER A 102 -7.67 1.86 0.70
N ILE A 103 -6.43 1.55 0.33
CA ILE A 103 -6.09 0.75 -0.86
C ILE A 103 -6.54 -0.73 -0.81
N PHE A 104 -7.11 -1.18 0.31
CA PHE A 104 -7.63 -2.54 0.47
C PHE A 104 -9.14 -2.66 0.22
N GLN A 105 -9.79 -1.59 -0.23
CA GLN A 105 -11.17 -1.65 -0.68
C GLN A 105 -11.25 -2.37 -2.03
N ASP A 106 -12.19 -3.30 -2.19
CA ASP A 106 -12.25 -4.20 -3.35
C ASP A 106 -12.30 -3.48 -4.70
N TYR A 107 -12.95 -2.32 -4.75
CA TYR A 107 -13.05 -1.49 -5.95
C TYR A 107 -11.74 -0.77 -6.34
N TYR A 108 -10.70 -0.86 -5.52
CA TYR A 108 -9.33 -0.43 -5.86
C TYR A 108 -8.41 -1.59 -6.24
N ASN A 109 -8.95 -2.81 -6.42
CA ASN A 109 -8.15 -3.93 -6.91
C ASN A 109 -7.65 -3.64 -8.34
N GLY A 110 -6.33 -3.46 -8.46
CA GLY A 110 -5.66 -3.13 -9.72
C GLY A 110 -5.50 -4.29 -10.69
N SER A 111 -5.91 -5.51 -10.34
CA SER A 111 -5.61 -6.71 -11.15
C SER A 111 -6.20 -6.67 -12.56
N ALA A 112 -7.42 -6.16 -12.72
CA ALA A 112 -8.06 -6.03 -14.03
C ALA A 112 -7.41 -4.94 -14.88
N LEU A 113 -6.89 -3.87 -14.27
CA LEU A 113 -6.15 -2.83 -15.00
C LEU A 113 -4.79 -3.34 -15.49
N ALA A 114 -4.10 -4.14 -14.67
CA ALA A 114 -2.79 -4.72 -14.99
C ALA A 114 -2.80 -5.61 -16.25
N THR A 115 -3.95 -6.15 -16.66
CA THR A 115 -4.06 -6.94 -17.91
C THR A 115 -3.82 -6.09 -19.17
N ASN A 116 -3.87 -4.76 -19.07
CA ASN A 116 -3.60 -3.82 -20.17
C ASN A 116 -2.11 -3.49 -20.32
N ASP A 117 -1.23 -4.43 -19.98
CA ASP A 117 0.23 -4.28 -20.05
C ASP A 117 0.81 -3.08 -19.28
N VAL A 118 0.25 -2.83 -18.09
CA VAL A 118 0.70 -1.77 -17.17
C VAL A 118 1.03 -2.35 -15.80
N VAL A 119 1.92 -1.68 -15.06
CA VAL A 119 2.13 -1.94 -13.64
C VAL A 119 1.19 -1.02 -12.87
N VAL A 120 0.32 -1.59 -12.05
CA VAL A 120 -0.59 -0.81 -11.20
C VAL A 120 -0.02 -0.80 -9.79
N VAL A 121 0.12 0.39 -9.21
CA VAL A 121 0.57 0.59 -7.84
C VAL A 121 -0.48 1.38 -7.09
N SER A 122 -0.92 0.90 -5.93
CA SER A 122 -1.78 1.67 -5.03
C SER A 122 -1.06 1.91 -3.72
N VAL A 123 -1.04 3.15 -3.23
CA VAL A 123 -0.32 3.51 -2.01
C VAL A 123 -1.26 3.94 -0.88
N SER A 124 -1.00 3.45 0.32
CA SER A 124 -1.66 3.88 1.56
C SER A 124 -0.92 5.07 2.16
N SER A 125 -1.63 6.05 2.70
CA SER A 125 -1.02 7.19 3.39
C SER A 125 -1.77 7.50 4.69
N ARG A 126 -1.08 8.12 5.67
CA ARG A 126 -1.72 8.49 6.94
C ARG A 126 -2.88 9.45 6.68
N THR A 127 -4.05 9.09 7.21
CA THR A 127 -5.19 10.00 7.24
C THR A 127 -5.10 10.92 8.47
N THR A 128 -5.59 12.13 8.33
CA THR A 128 -5.83 13.07 9.41
C THR A 128 -6.81 12.45 10.40
N THR A 129 -6.43 12.46 11.67
CA THR A 129 -7.32 12.18 12.79
C THR A 129 -7.54 13.48 13.54
N ARG A 130 -8.64 13.63 14.32
CA ARG A 130 -8.90 14.86 15.10
C ARG A 130 -7.78 15.22 16.11
N LYS A 131 -6.79 14.34 16.31
CA LYS A 131 -5.57 14.54 17.12
C LYS A 131 -4.30 14.76 16.29
N SER A 132 -4.39 14.96 14.98
CA SER A 132 -3.25 15.42 14.19
C SER A 132 -2.85 16.80 14.70
N LYS A 133 -1.57 17.00 15.01
CA LYS A 133 -1.05 18.36 15.17
C LYS A 133 -1.46 19.17 13.92
N PRO A 134 -1.92 20.42 14.07
CA PRO A 134 -2.11 21.28 12.91
C PRO A 134 -0.82 21.24 12.08
N PHE A 135 -0.95 21.18 10.75
CA PHE A 135 0.18 21.39 9.85
C PHE A 135 0.91 22.62 10.34
N ALA A 136 2.12 22.43 10.87
CA ALA A 136 2.95 23.55 11.26
C ALA A 136 3.16 24.37 10.00
N THR A 137 2.65 25.59 10.02
CA THR A 137 2.89 26.60 9.01
C THR A 137 4.41 26.75 8.91
N LEU A 138 4.93 26.61 7.69
CA LEU A 138 6.32 26.97 7.36
C LEU A 138 6.56 28.45 7.65
#